data_AF-A0A166RWH7-F1
#
_entry.id   AF-A0A166RWH7-F1
#
_cell.length_a   1.000
_cell.length_b   1.000
_cell.length_c   1.000
_cell.angle_alpha   90.00
_cell.angle_beta   90.00
_cell.angle_gamma   90.00
#
_symmetry.space_group_name_H-M   'P 1'
#
loop_
_entity.id
_entity.type
_entity.pdbx_description
1 polymer ?
#
loop_
_entity_poly.entity_id
_entity_poly.type
_entity_poly.pdbx_seq_one_letter_code
_entity_poly.pdbx_strand_id
1 'polypeptide(L)'
;MHFTNVFVQALLAGSAIAMPASLNSKRQLDTIQGALKNVQDSLGQLDTTVKALSAADPNTAANLLDASNKVQAQLKQGTTQIQGAQELSLTDALTLQQSAGGLTTAVQTAVDDLVSKKPELDKLQATSIAVDQLKQQKAVAGDFSTAVVSKIPAIGQGIAQQSVDQVTTSLDSGIQRLSDGGAGAGAPAAPAAPAAPATPAAPAGAADQFHAEVIA
;
A
#
# COMPACT_ATOMS: atom_id res chain seq x y z
N MET A 1 14.52 10.68 -38.35
CA MET A 1 15.99 10.85 -38.18
C MET A 1 16.33 10.53 -36.73
N HIS A 2 16.55 9.26 -36.40
CA HIS A 2 16.91 8.85 -35.05
C HIS A 2 18.44 8.80 -34.91
N PHE A 3 18.99 9.69 -34.09
CA PHE A 3 20.40 9.68 -33.74
C PHE A 3 20.66 8.65 -32.64
N THR A 4 21.39 7.61 -33.03
CA THR A 4 22.21 6.75 -32.18
C THR A 4 23.17 7.61 -31.37
N ASN A 5 23.02 7.59 -30.04
CA ASN A 5 24.06 8.06 -29.12
C ASN A 5 24.58 6.86 -28.30
N VAL A 6 25.67 6.32 -28.81
CA VAL A 6 26.56 5.37 -28.14
C VAL A 6 27.09 6.01 -26.86
N PHE A 7 26.63 5.55 -25.70
CA PHE A 7 27.25 5.91 -24.42
C PHE A 7 28.49 5.03 -24.23
N VAL A 8 29.65 5.67 -24.42
CA VAL A 8 30.98 5.12 -24.14
C VAL A 8 31.07 4.80 -22.64
N GLN A 9 31.07 3.51 -22.29
CA GLN A 9 31.46 3.07 -20.95
C GLN A 9 32.96 3.30 -20.80
N ALA A 10 33.31 4.39 -20.10
CA ALA A 10 34.64 4.59 -19.59
C ALA A 10 34.95 3.49 -18.56
N LEU A 11 35.85 2.59 -18.94
CA LEU A 11 36.50 1.62 -18.08
C LEU A 11 37.29 2.37 -17.00
N LEU A 12 36.72 2.57 -15.81
CA LEU A 12 37.47 3.01 -14.64
C LEU A 12 38.26 1.80 -14.08
N ALA A 13 39.40 1.51 -14.71
CA ALA A 13 40.52 0.93 -14.00
C ALA A 13 41.18 2.07 -13.20
N GLY A 14 40.76 2.22 -11.94
CA GLY A 14 41.18 3.33 -11.09
C GLY A 14 41.38 2.89 -9.65
N SER A 15 42.66 2.86 -9.25
CA SER A 15 43.23 3.00 -7.91
C SER A 15 42.24 3.02 -6.73
N ALA A 16 42.39 2.07 -5.81
CA ALA A 16 41.77 2.09 -4.50
C ALA A 16 42.29 3.30 -3.68
N ILE A 17 41.74 4.48 -3.91
CA ILE A 17 41.79 5.57 -2.94
C ILE A 17 40.81 5.16 -1.84
N ALA A 18 41.33 4.81 -0.67
CA ALA A 18 40.54 4.57 0.52
C ALA A 18 39.80 5.87 0.88
N MET A 19 38.61 6.06 0.33
CA MET A 19 37.71 7.13 0.75
C MET A 19 37.31 6.87 2.21
N PRO A 20 37.26 7.89 3.06
CA PRO A 20 36.84 7.70 4.44
C PRO A 20 35.44 7.06 4.48
N ALA A 21 35.28 6.05 5.32
CA ALA A 21 34.06 5.22 5.39
C ALA A 21 32.77 6.04 5.61
N SER A 22 32.86 7.23 6.21
CA SER A 22 31.71 8.12 6.40
C SER A 22 31.21 8.76 5.10
N LEU A 23 32.10 9.11 4.16
CA LEU A 23 31.71 9.65 2.85
C LEU A 23 31.05 8.58 1.98
N ASN A 24 31.51 7.33 2.12
CA ASN A 24 30.94 6.20 1.42
C ASN A 24 29.55 5.87 1.97
N SER A 25 29.38 5.79 3.29
CA SER A 25 28.09 5.54 3.95
C SER A 25 27.04 6.60 3.59
N LYS A 26 27.42 7.88 3.59
CA LYS A 26 26.50 8.97 3.21
C LYS A 26 26.04 8.87 1.75
N ARG A 27 26.96 8.57 0.81
CA ARG A 27 26.61 8.34 -0.61
C ARG A 27 25.66 7.15 -0.76
N GLN A 28 25.84 6.09 0.02
CA GLN A 28 24.92 4.96 0.00
C GLN A 28 23.55 5.33 0.53
N LEU A 29 23.47 6.00 1.68
CA LEU A 29 22.21 6.51 2.21
C LEU A 29 21.50 7.40 1.18
N ASP A 30 22.20 8.32 0.53
CA ASP A 30 21.62 9.19 -0.51
C ASP A 30 21.08 8.38 -1.70
N THR A 31 21.77 7.30 -2.08
CA THR A 31 21.34 6.39 -3.16
C THR A 31 20.05 5.64 -2.77
N ILE A 32 20.01 5.06 -1.57
CA ILE A 32 18.85 4.30 -1.10
C ILE A 32 17.66 5.24 -0.83
N GLN A 33 17.90 6.42 -0.26
CA GLN A 33 16.87 7.45 -0.06
C GLN A 33 16.34 7.99 -1.38
N GLY A 34 17.20 8.21 -2.37
CA GLY A 34 16.79 8.59 -3.72
C GLY A 34 15.89 7.54 -4.36
N ALA A 35 16.25 6.26 -4.24
CA ALA A 35 15.43 5.15 -4.72
C ALA A 35 14.06 5.11 -4.01
N LEU A 36 14.04 5.19 -2.67
CA LEU A 36 12.81 5.24 -1.87
C LEU A 36 11.92 6.41 -2.26
N LYS A 37 12.50 7.61 -2.42
CA LYS A 37 11.78 8.81 -2.82
C LYS A 37 11.16 8.65 -4.22
N ASN A 38 11.89 8.11 -5.19
CA ASN A 38 11.36 7.90 -6.54
C ASN A 38 10.19 6.91 -6.56
N VAL A 39 10.27 5.86 -5.73
CA VAL A 39 9.17 4.91 -5.54
C VAL A 39 7.98 5.62 -4.88
N GLN A 40 8.20 6.39 -3.82
CA GLN A 40 7.15 7.14 -3.12
C GLN A 40 6.47 8.16 -4.05
N ASP A 41 7.23 8.91 -4.84
CA ASP A 41 6.70 9.87 -5.81
C ASP A 41 5.86 9.16 -6.90
N SER A 42 6.30 7.96 -7.33
CA SER A 42 5.55 7.16 -8.31
C SER A 42 4.28 6.53 -7.72
N LEU A 43 4.31 6.13 -6.44
CA LEU A 43 3.11 5.70 -5.72
C LEU A 43 2.12 6.85 -5.51
N GLY A 44 2.59 8.06 -5.20
CA GLY A 44 1.73 9.24 -5.13
C GLY A 44 1.08 9.56 -6.48
N GLN A 45 1.81 9.39 -7.58
CA GLN A 45 1.25 9.51 -8.92
C GLN A 45 0.22 8.41 -9.22
N LEU A 46 0.51 7.17 -8.83
CA LEU A 46 -0.43 6.05 -8.95
C LEU A 46 -1.72 6.35 -8.19
N ASP A 47 -1.61 6.74 -6.92
CA ASP A 47 -2.72 7.13 -6.05
C ASP A 47 -3.60 8.24 -6.66
N THR A 48 -2.95 9.29 -7.19
CA THR A 48 -3.66 10.38 -7.90
C THR A 48 -4.43 9.86 -9.11
N THR A 49 -3.82 8.94 -9.86
CA THR A 49 -4.43 8.37 -11.07
C THR A 49 -5.58 7.42 -10.74
N VAL A 50 -5.46 6.66 -9.65
CA VAL A 50 -6.54 5.83 -9.10
C VAL A 50 -7.72 6.71 -8.70
N LYS A 51 -7.48 7.80 -7.96
CA LYS A 51 -8.53 8.75 -7.57
C LYS A 51 -9.23 9.38 -8.78
N ALA A 52 -8.46 9.66 -9.83
CA ALA A 52 -8.95 10.20 -11.10
C ALA A 52 -9.63 9.15 -12.01
N LEU A 53 -9.58 7.86 -11.67
CA LEU A 53 -10.19 6.81 -12.48
C LEU A 53 -11.71 7.02 -12.60
N SER A 54 -12.18 6.98 -13.85
CA SER A 54 -13.57 7.19 -14.23
C SER A 54 -13.90 6.35 -15.46
N ALA A 55 -15.00 5.59 -15.40
CA ALA A 55 -15.51 4.82 -16.52
C ALA A 55 -16.04 5.70 -17.66
N ALA A 56 -16.29 6.99 -17.40
CA ALA A 56 -16.65 7.95 -18.44
C ALA A 56 -15.45 8.31 -19.34
N ASP A 57 -14.22 8.16 -18.85
CA ASP A 57 -13.00 8.55 -19.54
C ASP A 57 -12.03 7.36 -19.64
N PRO A 58 -12.06 6.58 -20.74
CA PRO A 58 -11.23 5.38 -20.89
C PRO A 58 -9.72 5.66 -20.88
N ASN A 59 -9.31 6.90 -21.18
CA ASN A 59 -7.92 7.34 -21.05
C ASN A 59 -7.40 7.25 -19.59
N THR A 60 -8.28 7.33 -18.59
CA THR A 60 -7.88 7.21 -17.18
C THR A 60 -7.37 5.82 -16.83
N ALA A 61 -7.87 4.77 -17.50
CA ALA A 61 -7.37 3.40 -17.34
C ALA A 61 -5.96 3.22 -17.92
N ALA A 62 -5.69 3.82 -19.09
CA ALA A 62 -4.34 3.81 -19.68
C ALA A 62 -3.33 4.54 -18.78
N ASN A 63 -3.70 5.72 -18.27
CA ASN A 63 -2.88 6.46 -17.32
C ASN A 63 -2.60 5.64 -16.05
N LEU A 64 -3.60 4.89 -15.55
CA LEU A 64 -3.45 4.04 -14.37
C LEU A 64 -2.42 2.92 -14.61
N LEU A 65 -2.50 2.28 -15.79
CA LEU A 65 -1.56 1.25 -16.19
C LEU A 65 -0.13 1.81 -16.32
N ASP A 66 0.02 2.98 -16.95
CA ASP A 66 1.32 3.66 -17.09
C ASP A 66 1.92 4.04 -15.73
N ALA A 67 1.12 4.61 -14.83
CA ALA A 67 1.56 4.91 -13.47
C ALA A 67 1.99 3.64 -12.72
N SER A 68 1.25 2.54 -12.91
CA SER A 68 1.57 1.26 -12.30
C SER A 68 2.88 0.67 -12.85
N ASN A 69 3.11 0.77 -14.16
CA ASN A 69 4.36 0.35 -14.81
C ASN A 69 5.55 1.19 -14.34
N LYS A 70 5.33 2.50 -14.13
CA LYS A 70 6.34 3.41 -13.58
C LYS A 70 6.75 3.00 -12.16
N VAL A 71 5.79 2.64 -11.30
CA VAL A 71 6.09 2.11 -9.96
C VAL A 71 6.95 0.86 -10.05
N GLN A 72 6.58 -0.11 -10.89
CA GLN A 72 7.39 -1.33 -11.09
C GLN A 72 8.80 -1.01 -11.60
N ALA A 73 8.93 -0.10 -12.56
CA ALA A 73 10.23 0.31 -13.08
C ALA A 73 11.11 0.97 -12.01
N GLN A 74 10.54 1.86 -11.19
CA GLN A 74 11.26 2.49 -10.09
C GLN A 74 11.65 1.51 -8.99
N LEU A 75 10.79 0.53 -8.67
CA LEU A 75 11.15 -0.55 -7.73
C LEU A 75 12.31 -1.39 -8.28
N LYS A 76 12.28 -1.79 -9.56
CA LYS A 76 13.39 -2.55 -10.18
C LYS A 76 14.68 -1.74 -10.21
N GLN A 77 14.61 -0.48 -10.63
CA GLN A 77 15.75 0.42 -10.67
C GLN A 77 16.34 0.65 -9.28
N GLY A 78 15.48 0.92 -8.29
CA GLY A 78 15.88 1.07 -6.90
C GLY A 78 16.51 -0.20 -6.36
N THR A 79 15.94 -1.37 -6.66
CA THR A 79 16.49 -2.69 -6.29
C THR A 79 17.92 -2.84 -6.79
N THR A 80 18.18 -2.57 -8.07
CA THR A 80 19.53 -2.64 -8.65
C THR A 80 20.49 -1.65 -8.00
N GLN A 81 20.05 -0.41 -7.74
CA GLN A 81 20.86 0.61 -7.08
C GLN A 81 21.24 0.22 -5.65
N ILE A 82 20.27 -0.33 -4.89
CA ILE A 82 20.46 -0.76 -3.51
C ILE A 82 21.35 -1.99 -3.45
N GLN A 83 21.19 -2.97 -4.34
CA GLN A 83 22.05 -4.15 -4.39
C GLN A 83 23.53 -3.78 -4.59
N GLY A 84 23.80 -2.78 -5.45
CA GLY A 84 25.13 -2.23 -5.67
C GLY A 84 25.65 -1.32 -4.54
N ALA A 85 24.80 -0.95 -3.57
CA ALA A 85 25.20 -0.15 -2.42
C ALA A 85 25.91 -1.00 -1.35
N GLN A 86 26.71 -0.36 -0.51
CA GLN A 86 27.28 -0.99 0.69
C GLN A 86 26.28 -0.96 1.84
N GLU A 87 26.56 -1.73 2.89
CA GLU A 87 25.76 -1.75 4.12
C GLU A 87 25.68 -0.36 4.76
N LEU A 88 24.53 -0.05 5.37
CA LEU A 88 24.29 1.20 6.07
C LEU A 88 24.87 1.17 7.48
N SER A 89 25.26 2.35 7.96
CA SER A 89 25.50 2.53 9.39
C SER A 89 24.19 2.45 10.18
N LEU A 90 24.26 2.21 11.49
CA LEU A 90 23.07 2.14 12.35
C LEU A 90 22.24 3.44 12.34
N THR A 91 22.92 4.60 12.30
CA THR A 91 22.27 5.92 12.24
C THR A 91 21.57 6.14 10.90
N ASP A 92 22.18 5.68 9.82
CA ASP A 92 21.62 5.78 8.47
C ASP A 92 20.40 4.86 8.32
N ALA A 93 20.48 3.65 8.86
CA ALA A 93 19.38 2.70 8.90
C ALA A 93 18.18 3.24 9.70
N LEU A 94 18.41 3.94 10.81
CA LEU A 94 17.33 4.56 11.58
C LEU A 94 16.62 5.68 10.81
N THR A 95 17.38 6.46 10.04
CA THR A 95 16.81 7.48 9.14
C THR A 95 15.98 6.82 8.05
N LEU A 96 16.48 5.71 7.49
CA LEU A 96 15.77 4.93 6.47
C LEU A 96 14.43 4.39 6.98
N GLN A 97 14.39 3.94 8.24
CA GLN A 97 13.19 3.38 8.84
C GLN A 97 12.03 4.38 8.91
N GLN A 98 12.32 5.67 9.13
CA GLN A 98 11.29 6.72 9.09
C GLN A 98 10.72 6.88 7.68
N SER A 99 11.56 6.87 6.65
CA SER A 99 11.11 6.91 5.25
C SER A 99 10.32 5.67 4.84
N ALA A 100 10.73 4.49 5.31
CA ALA A 100 10.03 3.23 5.04
C ALA A 100 8.61 3.18 5.66
N GLY A 101 8.41 3.81 6.83
CA GLY A 101 7.09 3.97 7.42
C GLY A 101 6.14 4.79 6.54
N GLY A 102 6.62 5.92 6.00
CA GLY A 102 5.83 6.73 5.06
C GLY A 102 5.49 5.98 3.78
N LEU A 103 6.43 5.18 3.25
CA LEU A 103 6.18 4.33 2.09
C LEU A 103 5.12 3.26 2.37
N THR A 104 5.16 2.64 3.55
CA THR A 104 4.17 1.64 3.97
C THR A 104 2.76 2.22 3.96
N THR A 105 2.57 3.41 4.55
CA THR A 105 1.29 4.12 4.54
C THR A 105 0.84 4.52 3.13
N ALA A 106 1.77 4.93 2.27
CA ALA A 106 1.46 5.30 0.89
C ALA A 106 0.98 4.09 0.08
N VAL A 107 1.59 2.91 0.27
CA VAL A 107 1.12 1.66 -0.38
C VAL A 107 -0.26 1.27 0.13
N GLN A 108 -0.48 1.29 1.46
CA GLN A 108 -1.79 0.98 2.04
C GLN A 108 -2.89 1.88 1.47
N THR A 109 -2.66 3.20 1.46
CA THR A 109 -3.60 4.18 0.89
C THR A 109 -3.88 3.89 -0.58
N ALA A 110 -2.85 3.71 -1.40
CA ALA A 110 -3.03 3.49 -2.84
C ALA A 110 -3.80 2.18 -3.13
N VAL A 111 -3.57 1.13 -2.32
CA VAL A 111 -4.32 -0.13 -2.43
C VAL A 111 -5.77 0.06 -2.03
N ASP A 112 -6.05 0.74 -0.92
CA ASP A 112 -7.43 0.98 -0.47
C ASP A 112 -8.21 1.87 -1.43
N ASP A 113 -7.57 2.89 -2.02
CA ASP A 113 -8.19 3.72 -3.05
C ASP A 113 -8.46 2.92 -4.32
N LEU A 114 -7.55 2.01 -4.70
CA LEU A 114 -7.73 1.15 -5.87
C LEU A 114 -8.90 0.17 -5.67
N VAL A 115 -9.02 -0.41 -4.48
CA VAL A 115 -10.16 -1.26 -4.11
C VAL A 115 -11.46 -0.45 -4.12
N SER A 116 -11.44 0.77 -3.61
CA SER A 116 -12.62 1.66 -3.61
C SER A 116 -13.08 2.02 -5.02
N LYS A 117 -12.16 2.03 -6.00
CA LYS A 117 -12.42 2.28 -7.42
C LYS A 117 -12.73 1.04 -8.24
N LYS A 118 -12.84 -0.13 -7.60
CA LYS A 118 -13.26 -1.39 -8.24
C LYS A 118 -14.50 -1.25 -9.13
N PRO A 119 -15.58 -0.53 -8.75
CA PRO A 119 -16.75 -0.39 -9.61
C PRO A 119 -16.46 0.29 -10.96
N GLU A 120 -15.51 1.24 -10.98
CA GLU A 120 -15.08 1.91 -12.21
C GLU A 120 -14.19 1.00 -13.05
N LEU A 121 -13.29 0.23 -12.41
CA LEU A 121 -12.48 -0.80 -13.08
C LEU A 121 -13.35 -1.90 -13.69
N ASP A 122 -14.40 -2.35 -12.99
CA ASP A 122 -15.31 -3.39 -13.46
C ASP A 122 -16.07 -2.91 -14.69
N LYS A 123 -16.56 -1.65 -14.70
CA LYS A 123 -17.19 -1.02 -15.88
C LYS A 123 -16.24 -0.90 -17.07
N LEU A 124 -14.97 -0.65 -16.80
CA LEU A 124 -13.89 -0.57 -17.80
C LEU A 124 -13.34 -1.94 -18.20
N GLN A 125 -13.83 -3.04 -17.60
CA GLN A 125 -13.29 -4.40 -17.74
C GLN A 125 -11.78 -4.50 -17.42
N ALA A 126 -11.26 -3.58 -16.60
CA ALA A 126 -9.85 -3.44 -16.27
C ALA A 126 -9.46 -4.13 -14.94
N THR A 127 -10.41 -4.70 -14.21
CA THR A 127 -10.18 -5.31 -12.89
C THR A 127 -9.15 -6.44 -12.93
N SER A 128 -9.20 -7.33 -13.93
CA SER A 128 -8.21 -8.41 -14.07
C SER A 128 -6.80 -7.84 -14.29
N ILE A 129 -6.69 -6.78 -15.10
CA ILE A 129 -5.41 -6.11 -15.37
C ILE A 129 -4.87 -5.47 -14.08
N ALA A 130 -5.73 -4.80 -13.31
CA ALA A 130 -5.35 -4.21 -12.02
C ALA A 130 -4.87 -5.28 -11.01
N VAL A 131 -5.55 -6.43 -10.95
CA VAL A 131 -5.13 -7.58 -10.12
C VAL A 131 -3.77 -8.11 -10.53
N ASP A 132 -3.56 -8.33 -11.83
CA ASP A 132 -2.28 -8.84 -12.33
C ASP A 132 -1.14 -7.83 -12.09
N GLN A 133 -1.43 -6.54 -12.23
CA GLN A 133 -0.48 -5.47 -11.97
C GLN A 133 -0.10 -5.40 -10.49
N LEU A 134 -1.05 -5.56 -9.58
CA LEU A 134 -0.78 -5.66 -8.13
C LEU A 134 0.09 -6.87 -7.81
N LYS A 135 -0.18 -8.04 -8.40
CA LYS A 135 0.65 -9.25 -8.21
C LYS A 135 2.08 -9.04 -8.67
N GLN A 136 2.26 -8.42 -9.83
CA GLN A 136 3.60 -8.09 -10.34
C GLN A 136 4.29 -7.06 -9.45
N GLN A 137 3.59 -6.02 -9.00
CA GLN A 137 4.13 -5.03 -8.06
C GLN A 137 4.54 -5.67 -6.74
N LYS A 138 3.74 -6.62 -6.20
CA LYS A 138 4.08 -7.39 -5.01
C LYS A 138 5.40 -8.14 -5.17
N ALA A 139 5.59 -8.84 -6.28
CA ALA A 139 6.83 -9.58 -6.55
C ALA A 139 8.04 -8.64 -6.57
N VAL A 140 7.97 -7.55 -7.34
CA VAL A 140 9.08 -6.59 -7.45
C VAL A 140 9.30 -5.82 -6.14
N ALA A 141 8.24 -5.52 -5.38
CA ALA A 141 8.34 -4.91 -4.05
C ALA A 141 9.01 -5.86 -3.04
N GLY A 142 8.81 -7.17 -3.17
CA GLY A 142 9.51 -8.19 -2.39
C GLY A 142 11.02 -8.18 -2.67
N ASP A 143 11.42 -8.10 -3.93
CA ASP A 143 12.84 -7.98 -4.32
C ASP A 143 13.47 -6.69 -3.80
N PHE A 144 12.76 -5.56 -3.95
CA PHE A 144 13.19 -4.26 -3.43
C PHE A 144 13.36 -4.29 -1.92
N SER A 145 12.38 -4.86 -1.22
CA SER A 145 12.38 -5.00 0.23
C SER A 145 13.53 -5.85 0.72
N THR A 146 13.78 -7.00 0.07
CA THR A 146 14.91 -7.88 0.37
C THR A 146 16.24 -7.15 0.18
N ALA A 147 16.37 -6.37 -0.90
CA ALA A 147 17.55 -5.55 -1.13
C ALA A 147 17.74 -4.52 -0.03
N VAL A 148 16.68 -3.81 0.39
CA VAL A 148 16.74 -2.85 1.51
C VAL A 148 17.16 -3.53 2.81
N VAL A 149 16.50 -4.63 3.20
CA VAL A 149 16.78 -5.38 4.43
C VAL A 149 18.23 -5.87 4.46
N SER A 150 18.76 -6.31 3.32
CA SER A 150 20.17 -6.75 3.20
C SER A 150 21.20 -5.64 3.48
N LYS A 151 20.80 -4.37 3.40
CA LYS A 151 21.69 -3.23 3.70
C LYS A 151 21.47 -2.64 5.10
N ILE A 152 20.49 -3.16 5.84
CA ILE A 152 20.22 -2.76 7.23
C ILE A 152 21.03 -3.67 8.17
N PRO A 153 21.69 -3.12 9.20
CA PRO A 153 22.38 -3.91 10.22
C PRO A 153 21.45 -4.90 10.91
N ALA A 154 21.96 -6.05 11.35
CA ALA A 154 21.18 -7.14 11.97
C ALA A 154 20.17 -6.68 13.05
N ILE A 155 20.54 -5.66 13.83
CA ILE A 155 19.70 -5.08 14.90
C ILE A 155 18.38 -4.49 14.35
N GLY A 156 18.37 -3.96 13.12
CA GLY A 156 17.20 -3.35 12.48
C GLY A 156 16.44 -4.26 11.51
N GLN A 157 17.00 -5.42 11.13
CA GLN A 157 16.41 -6.30 10.11
C GLN A 157 15.04 -6.84 10.52
N GLY A 158 14.82 -7.16 11.81
CA GLY A 158 13.52 -7.63 12.28
C GLY A 158 12.40 -6.60 12.14
N ILE A 159 12.69 -5.32 12.42
CA ILE A 159 11.72 -4.23 12.26
C ILE A 159 11.44 -3.98 10.78
N ALA A 160 12.49 -4.00 9.95
CA ALA A 160 12.35 -3.86 8.51
C ALA A 160 11.49 -4.99 7.92
N GLN A 161 11.72 -6.24 8.34
CA GLN A 161 10.92 -7.39 7.92
C GLN A 161 9.45 -7.22 8.31
N GLN A 162 9.16 -6.75 9.52
CA GLN A 162 7.79 -6.49 9.95
C GLN A 162 7.08 -5.46 9.04
N SER A 163 7.76 -4.40 8.63
CA SER A 163 7.21 -3.42 7.69
C SER A 163 6.94 -4.03 6.32
N VAL A 164 7.85 -4.88 5.83
CA VAL A 164 7.69 -5.61 4.56
C VAL A 164 6.50 -6.56 4.62
N ASP A 165 6.32 -7.27 5.73
CA ASP A 165 5.21 -8.17 5.95
C ASP A 165 3.86 -7.41 5.98
N GLN A 166 3.84 -6.21 6.59
CA GLN A 166 2.66 -5.34 6.59
C GLN A 166 2.30 -4.86 5.18
N VAL A 167 3.28 -4.43 4.38
CA VAL A 167 3.08 -4.04 2.97
C VAL A 167 2.57 -5.21 2.15
N THR A 168 3.20 -6.38 2.31
CA THR A 168 2.83 -7.61 1.61
C THR A 168 1.40 -8.03 1.93
N THR A 169 1.02 -7.99 3.21
CA THR A 169 -0.34 -8.30 3.68
C THR A 169 -1.37 -7.32 3.12
N SER A 170 -1.04 -6.03 3.05
CA SER A 170 -1.92 -5.01 2.47
C SER A 170 -2.14 -5.26 0.97
N LEU A 171 -1.08 -5.58 0.23
CA LEU A 171 -1.16 -5.91 -1.19
C LEU A 171 -2.00 -7.17 -1.42
N ASP A 172 -1.79 -8.23 -0.62
CA ASP A 172 -2.58 -9.45 -0.69
C ASP A 172 -4.07 -9.21 -0.41
N SER A 173 -4.36 -8.44 0.64
CA SER A 173 -5.73 -8.05 0.98
C SER A 173 -6.38 -7.26 -0.15
N GLY A 174 -5.64 -6.34 -0.77
CA GLY A 174 -6.09 -5.57 -1.94
C GLY A 174 -6.38 -6.46 -3.15
N ILE A 175 -5.46 -7.37 -3.48
CA ILE A 175 -5.62 -8.35 -4.57
C ILE A 175 -6.87 -9.19 -4.34
N GLN A 176 -7.06 -9.70 -3.12
CA GLN A 176 -8.23 -10.51 -2.78
C GLN A 176 -9.53 -9.70 -2.94
N ARG A 177 -9.60 -8.50 -2.37
CA ARG A 177 -10.78 -7.62 -2.47
C ARG A 177 -11.08 -7.17 -3.90
N LEU A 178 -10.07 -7.01 -4.76
CA LEU A 178 -10.28 -6.75 -6.19
C LEU A 178 -10.75 -8.01 -6.95
N SER A 179 -10.24 -9.18 -6.58
CA SER A 179 -10.48 -10.45 -7.27
C SER A 179 -11.82 -11.08 -6.90
N ASP A 180 -12.29 -10.89 -5.68
CA ASP A 180 -13.60 -11.36 -5.25
C ASP A 180 -14.68 -10.57 -6.03
N GLY A 181 -15.36 -11.29 -6.93
CA GLY A 181 -16.37 -10.72 -7.79
C GLY A 181 -17.53 -10.15 -6.99
N GLY A 182 -17.68 -8.82 -7.01
CA GLY A 182 -18.94 -8.13 -6.79
C GLY A 182 -19.82 -8.65 -5.65
N ALA A 183 -19.32 -8.68 -4.42
CA ALA A 183 -20.15 -8.34 -3.28
C ALA A 183 -19.56 -7.05 -2.73
N GLY A 184 -20.30 -5.95 -2.89
CA GLY A 184 -19.88 -4.65 -2.40
C GLY A 184 -19.37 -4.75 -0.98
N ALA A 185 -18.48 -3.83 -0.60
CA ALA A 185 -18.36 -3.45 0.78
C ALA A 185 -19.78 -3.11 1.28
N GLY A 186 -20.44 -4.08 1.91
CA GLY A 186 -21.56 -3.80 2.78
C GLY A 186 -21.02 -2.77 3.77
N ALA A 187 -21.70 -1.64 3.86
CA ALA A 187 -21.49 -0.69 4.93
C ALA A 187 -21.30 -1.47 6.25
N PRO A 188 -20.40 -1.04 7.14
CA PRO A 188 -20.27 -1.68 8.45
C PRO A 188 -21.67 -1.78 9.03
N ALA A 189 -22.10 -3.02 9.33
CA ALA A 189 -23.41 -3.27 9.90
C ALA A 189 -23.54 -2.36 11.12
N ALA A 190 -24.54 -1.47 11.08
CA ALA A 190 -24.88 -0.67 12.25
C ALA A 190 -25.05 -1.63 13.43
N PRO A 191 -24.46 -1.34 14.61
CA PRO A 191 -24.59 -2.20 15.76
C PRO A 191 -26.07 -2.45 16.03
N ALA A 192 -26.42 -3.73 16.21
CA ALA A 192 -27.78 -4.14 16.48
C ALA A 192 -28.36 -3.31 17.64
N ALA A 193 -29.49 -2.65 17.39
CA ALA A 193 -30.22 -1.97 18.43
C ALA A 193 -30.52 -2.95 19.57
N PRO A 194 -30.30 -2.57 20.85
CA PRO A 194 -30.65 -3.43 21.98
C PRO A 194 -32.12 -3.85 21.89
N ALA A 195 -32.37 -5.15 22.09
CA ALA A 195 -33.71 -5.70 22.14
C ALA A 195 -34.55 -4.93 23.18
N ALA A 196 -35.70 -4.43 22.74
CA ALA A 196 -36.68 -3.82 23.63
C ALA A 196 -37.09 -4.85 24.71
N PRO A 197 -37.17 -4.45 25.99
CA PRO A 197 -37.59 -5.35 27.06
C PRO A 197 -39.03 -5.84 26.81
N ALA A 198 -39.22 -7.15 26.96
CA ALA A 198 -40.52 -7.79 26.84
C ALA A 198 -41.51 -7.19 27.84
N THR A 199 -42.65 -6.74 27.34
CA THR A 199 -43.79 -6.29 28.12
C THR A 199 -44.25 -7.43 29.05
N PRO A 200 -44.37 -7.21 30.37
CA PRO A 200 -44.88 -8.24 31.28
C PRO A 200 -46.31 -8.64 30.90
N ALA A 201 -46.53 -9.96 30.85
CA ALA A 201 -47.83 -10.56 30.65
C ALA A 201 -48.83 -10.11 31.74
N ALA A 202 -50.00 -9.67 31.32
CA ALA A 202 -51.12 -9.37 32.21
C ALA A 202 -51.60 -10.65 32.93
N PRO A 203 -51.82 -10.63 34.25
CA PRO A 203 -52.42 -11.76 34.94
C PRO A 203 -53.93 -11.84 34.64
N ALA A 204 -54.39 -13.05 34.36
CA ALA A 204 -55.80 -13.41 34.28
C ALA A 204 -56.33 -13.82 35.66
N GLY A 205 -57.57 -13.42 35.98
CA GLY A 205 -58.35 -13.87 37.15
C GLY A 205 -59.01 -12.68 37.86
N ALA A 206 -60.27 -12.33 37.61
CA ALA A 206 -61.52 -12.99 38.01
C ALA A 206 -62.07 -12.49 39.37
N ALA A 207 -63.24 -11.85 39.25
CA ALA A 207 -64.40 -11.86 40.16
C ALA A 207 -64.48 -10.91 41.39
N ASP A 208 -65.71 -10.43 41.56
CA ASP A 208 -66.41 -9.85 42.70
C ASP A 208 -66.09 -8.40 43.12
N GLN A 209 -66.94 -7.43 42.73
CA GLN A 209 -68.23 -7.05 43.37
C GLN A 209 -68.02 -6.41 44.76
N PHE A 210 -68.40 -5.12 44.87
CA PHE A 210 -69.29 -4.52 45.90
C PHE A 210 -68.97 -3.05 46.25
N HIS A 211 -70.04 -2.24 46.32
CA HIS A 211 -70.20 -0.86 46.86
C HIS A 211 -69.63 0.28 45.99
N ALA A 212 -70.41 1.02 45.20
CA ALA A 212 -71.55 1.89 45.54
C ALA A 212 -71.22 2.89 46.67
N GLU A 213 -70.80 4.12 46.32
CA GLU A 213 -71.30 5.34 46.97
C GLU A 213 -70.96 6.66 46.24
N VAL A 214 -71.96 7.54 46.20
CA VAL A 214 -71.95 9.02 46.07
C VAL A 214 -71.58 9.66 44.73
N ILE A 215 -72.58 10.22 43.99
CA ILE A 215 -72.77 11.68 43.79
C ILE A 215 -74.28 11.96 43.59
N ALA A 216 -74.79 12.92 44.38
CA ALA A 216 -75.98 13.78 44.26
C ALA A 216 -77.11 13.41 43.27
#